data_AF-A0A4Q5RCA7-F1
#
_entry.id   AF-A0A4Q5RCA7-F1
#
_cell.length_a   1.000
_cell.length_b   1.000
_cell.length_c   1.000
_cell.angle_alpha   90.00
_cell.angle_beta   90.00
_cell.angle_gamma   90.00
#
_symmetry.space_group_name_H-M   'P 1'
#
loop_
_entity.id
_entity.type
_entity.pdbx_description
1 polymer ?
#
loop_
_entity_poly.entity_id
_entity_poly.type
_entity_poly.pdbx_seq_one_letter_code
_entity_poly.pdbx_strand_id
1 'polypeptide(L)'
;MVATTPATGVSPDNFPALSQVRAELEAYKRKFYLSLLVRGGLVAAALLLSLFVVFNALEYFLYLPTVVRAGLLFSFLALAGYAVGRWLWQPAAALANLRRLLSDEQAARQVGDLFPQVQDRLLNALQLQGQARGNELLLASLEQRAAQLQGVSFAQGIDIPQQSRPLWKYVLPPLAIVLLALAFFPTFITQSTSHIWHFQRHYSRPAPFDFIVKNKALRVFKGESFTLEVSVAGQALPASVSLLADGTERPLAKVNGRADAFRYTFEQPAEDVTFQLSGAGFVSEEYHLTVVERPDLRDFTVQVTYPAYTGRPAETIRNGGNLTVPEGSQLRWQFSTAATEALSLLFENPTETVPGT
;
A
#
# COMPACT_ATOMS: atom_id res chain seq x y z
N MET A 1 18.64 33.31 76.66
CA MET A 1 18.10 33.89 75.41
C MET A 1 19.26 34.49 74.64
N VAL A 2 19.77 33.78 73.64
CA VAL A 2 20.63 34.36 72.60
C VAL A 2 20.05 33.83 71.30
N ALA A 3 19.41 34.71 70.54
CA ALA A 3 18.80 34.39 69.28
C ALA A 3 19.90 34.21 68.23
N THR A 4 20.02 32.99 67.70
CA THR A 4 20.72 32.74 66.43
C THR A 4 19.77 33.10 65.29
N THR A 5 20.06 34.23 64.64
CA THR A 5 19.46 34.66 63.38
C THR A 5 19.63 33.59 62.31
N PRO A 6 18.59 33.22 61.54
CA PRO A 6 18.76 32.34 60.39
C PRO A 6 19.46 33.10 59.27
N ALA A 7 20.48 32.48 58.68
CA ALA A 7 21.16 32.96 57.49
C ALA A 7 20.12 33.23 56.39
N THR A 8 20.00 34.50 56.01
CA THR A 8 19.18 34.94 54.88
C THR A 8 19.68 34.27 53.63
N GLY A 9 18.85 33.39 53.06
CA GLY A 9 19.09 32.80 51.75
C GLY A 9 19.25 33.92 50.73
N VAL A 10 20.38 33.93 50.04
CA VAL A 10 20.67 34.83 48.93
C VAL A 10 19.65 34.55 47.81
N SER A 11 18.67 35.44 47.67
CA SER A 11 17.69 35.36 46.59
C SER A 11 18.35 35.63 45.23
N PRO A 12 17.92 34.95 44.15
CA PRO A 12 18.46 35.12 42.80
C PRO A 12 18.28 36.53 42.21
N ASP A 13 17.47 37.39 42.85
CA ASP A 13 17.21 38.77 42.44
C ASP A 13 18.36 39.75 42.75
N ASN A 14 19.35 39.36 43.54
CA ASN A 14 20.46 40.25 43.92
C ASN A 14 21.56 40.42 42.84
N PHE A 15 21.49 39.68 41.73
CA PHE A 15 22.56 39.64 40.70
C PHE A 15 22.00 39.61 39.26
N PRO A 16 21.47 40.74 38.75
CA PRO A 16 20.81 40.83 37.44
C PRO A 16 21.75 40.64 36.22
N ALA A 17 23.02 41.00 36.31
CA ALA A 17 23.95 40.85 35.19
C ALA A 17 24.34 39.38 34.98
N LEU A 18 24.56 38.63 36.06
CA LEU A 18 24.84 37.19 35.98
C LEU A 18 23.66 36.38 35.42
N SER A 19 22.42 36.71 35.80
CA SER A 19 21.23 36.05 35.25
C SER A 19 21.04 36.35 33.76
N GLN A 20 21.34 37.58 33.33
CA GLN A 20 21.31 37.98 31.91
C GLN A 20 22.36 37.23 31.07
N VAL A 21 23.60 37.08 31.55
CA VAL A 21 24.64 36.31 30.86
C VAL A 21 24.25 34.84 30.69
N ARG A 22 23.62 34.23 31.70
CA ARG A 22 23.09 32.85 31.59
C ARG A 22 21.96 32.75 30.57
N ALA A 23 21.04 33.71 30.58
CA ALA A 23 19.95 33.74 29.61
C ALA A 23 20.47 33.85 28.16
N GLU A 24 21.50 34.68 27.92
CA GLU A 24 22.18 34.77 26.62
C GLU A 24 22.93 33.48 26.26
N LEU A 25 23.56 32.81 27.23
CA LEU A 25 24.23 31.53 27.01
C LEU A 25 23.23 30.40 26.68
N GLU A 26 22.08 30.36 27.35
CA GLU A 26 20.98 29.46 27.01
C GLU A 26 20.39 29.76 25.63
N ALA A 27 20.22 31.04 25.29
CA ALA A 27 19.77 31.46 23.97
C ALA A 27 20.74 31.01 22.88
N TYR A 28 22.06 31.15 23.10
CA TYR A 28 23.10 30.61 22.23
C TYR A 28 22.97 29.09 22.07
N LYS A 29 22.88 28.34 23.17
CA LYS A 29 22.74 26.87 23.12
C LYS A 29 21.51 26.43 22.32
N ARG A 30 20.36 27.06 22.56
CA ARG A 30 19.12 26.78 21.81
C ARG A 30 19.30 27.06 20.33
N LYS A 31 19.86 28.23 19.97
CA LYS A 31 20.10 28.61 18.58
C LYS A 31 21.13 27.71 17.89
N PHE A 32 22.14 27.23 18.63
CA PHE A 32 23.12 26.26 18.16
C PHE A 32 22.46 24.94 17.77
N TYR A 33 21.69 24.32 18.68
CA TYR A 33 20.97 23.08 18.37
C TYR A 33 19.93 23.27 17.27
N LEU A 34 19.28 24.43 17.19
CA LEU A 34 18.37 24.75 16.09
C LEU A 34 19.12 24.80 14.75
N SER A 35 20.30 25.44 14.70
CA SER A 35 21.11 25.46 13.48
C SER A 35 21.56 24.05 13.06
N LEU A 36 21.93 23.20 14.02
CA LEU A 36 22.30 21.82 13.76
C LEU A 36 21.10 21.01 13.24
N LEU A 37 19.91 21.23 13.81
CA LEU A 37 18.67 20.60 13.38
C LEU A 37 18.29 21.02 11.95
N VAL A 38 18.35 22.31 11.63
CA VAL A 38 18.04 22.82 10.28
C VAL A 38 19.01 22.24 9.26
N ARG A 39 20.32 22.26 9.54
CA ARG A 39 21.32 21.69 8.63
C ARG A 39 21.15 20.18 8.47
N GLY A 40 20.98 19.45 9.58
CA GLY A 40 20.75 18.01 9.58
C GLY A 40 19.46 17.65 8.82
N GLY A 41 18.40 18.43 9.01
CA GLY A 41 17.15 18.31 8.28
C GLY A 41 17.31 18.54 6.78
N LEU A 42 18.06 19.55 6.36
CA LEU A 42 18.32 19.81 4.95
C LEU A 42 19.16 18.69 4.30
N VAL A 43 20.19 18.17 4.98
CA VAL A 43 20.98 17.04 4.48
C VAL A 43 20.14 15.77 4.39
N ALA A 44 19.35 15.48 5.43
CA ALA A 44 18.41 14.36 5.43
C ALA A 44 17.40 14.48 4.29
N ALA A 45 16.80 15.66 4.10
CA ALA A 45 15.87 15.93 3.03
C ALA A 45 16.52 15.76 1.65
N ALA A 46 17.72 16.30 1.43
CA ALA A 46 18.44 16.14 0.16
C ALA A 46 18.68 14.66 -0.18
N LEU A 47 19.16 13.88 0.81
CA LEU A 47 19.43 12.46 0.64
C LEU A 47 18.15 11.67 0.36
N LEU A 48 17.12 11.85 1.18
CA LEU A 48 15.86 11.10 1.08
C LEU A 48 15.07 11.46 -0.17
N LEU A 49 15.00 12.74 -0.54
CA LEU A 49 14.35 13.17 -1.78
C LEU A 49 15.10 12.63 -3.00
N SER A 50 16.42 12.65 -2.99
CA SER A 50 17.21 12.10 -4.10
C SER A 50 16.96 10.60 -4.28
N LEU A 51 16.98 9.83 -3.18
CA LEU A 51 16.67 8.40 -3.23
C LEU A 51 15.24 8.13 -3.65
N PHE A 52 14.28 8.93 -3.16
CA PHE A 52 12.89 8.83 -3.56
C PHE A 52 12.74 8.99 -5.07
N VAL A 53 13.37 10.00 -5.67
CA VAL A 53 13.36 10.21 -7.13
C VAL A 53 13.97 9.02 -7.86
N VAL A 54 15.15 8.55 -7.43
CA VAL A 54 15.84 7.42 -8.07
C VAL A 54 15.01 6.14 -8.00
N PHE A 55 14.40 5.84 -6.84
CA PHE A 55 13.61 4.62 -6.67
C PHE A 55 12.32 4.66 -7.48
N ASN A 56 11.63 5.80 -7.53
CA ASN A 56 10.47 5.96 -8.41
C ASN A 56 10.86 5.85 -9.89
N ALA A 57 12.00 6.41 -10.30
CA ALA A 57 12.50 6.27 -11.66
C ALA A 57 12.79 4.79 -12.00
N LEU A 58 13.48 4.07 -11.13
CA LEU A 58 13.77 2.64 -11.33
C LEU A 58 12.48 1.83 -11.43
N GLU A 59 11.53 2.02 -10.52
CA GLU A 59 10.24 1.31 -10.56
C GLU A 59 9.44 1.62 -11.83
N TYR A 60 9.38 2.89 -12.24
CA TYR A 60 8.64 3.31 -13.42
C TYR A 60 9.20 2.71 -14.72
N PHE A 61 10.53 2.70 -14.89
CA PHE A 61 11.15 2.20 -16.12
C PHE A 61 11.30 0.68 -16.13
N LEU A 62 11.62 0.06 -14.99
CA LEU A 62 12.03 -1.35 -14.94
C LEU A 62 10.93 -2.30 -14.46
N TYR A 63 9.81 -1.82 -13.89
CA TYR A 63 8.74 -2.66 -13.32
C TYR A 63 9.31 -3.75 -12.42
N LEU A 64 9.91 -3.34 -11.31
CA LEU A 64 10.79 -4.21 -10.54
C LEU A 64 10.04 -5.41 -9.95
N PRO A 65 10.67 -6.59 -9.86
CA PRO A 65 10.06 -7.74 -9.22
C PRO A 65 9.84 -7.47 -7.72
N THR A 66 8.88 -8.17 -7.12
CA THR A 66 8.46 -8.03 -5.71
C THR A 66 9.62 -8.02 -4.71
N VAL A 67 10.63 -8.89 -4.90
CA VAL A 67 11.80 -8.97 -4.03
C VAL A 67 12.63 -7.68 -4.07
N VAL A 68 12.82 -7.10 -5.25
CA VAL A 68 13.58 -5.87 -5.42
C VAL A 68 12.80 -4.68 -4.86
N ARG A 69 11.48 -4.62 -5.09
CA ARG A 69 10.60 -3.59 -4.48
C ARG A 69 10.68 -3.62 -2.95
N ALA A 70 10.62 -4.81 -2.35
CA ALA A 70 10.78 -4.97 -0.91
C ALA A 70 12.16 -4.47 -0.44
N GLY A 71 13.23 -4.84 -1.14
CA GLY A 71 14.59 -4.36 -0.84
C GLY A 71 14.71 -2.84 -0.91
N LEU A 72 14.13 -2.20 -1.94
CA LEU A 72 14.08 -0.75 -2.06
C LEU A 72 13.29 -0.11 -0.91
N LEU A 73 12.11 -0.63 -0.56
CA LEU A 73 11.31 -0.11 0.54
C LEU A 73 12.06 -0.20 1.88
N PHE A 74 12.59 -1.37 2.23
CA PHE A 74 13.28 -1.57 3.51
C PHE A 74 14.59 -0.79 3.57
N SER A 75 15.34 -0.68 2.46
CA SER A 75 16.54 0.16 2.41
C SER A 75 16.21 1.65 2.56
N PHE A 76 15.13 2.13 1.94
CA PHE A 76 14.64 3.49 2.13
C PHE A 76 14.25 3.75 3.58
N LEU A 77 13.47 2.86 4.20
CA LEU A 77 13.05 2.98 5.60
C LEU A 77 14.24 2.92 6.57
N ALA A 78 15.18 2.01 6.34
CA ALA A 78 16.38 1.88 7.15
C ALA A 78 17.25 3.16 7.08
N LEU A 79 17.45 3.69 5.87
CA LEU A 79 18.23 4.91 5.69
C LEU A 79 17.50 6.15 6.21
N ALA A 80 16.17 6.22 6.07
CA ALA A 80 15.35 7.27 6.68
C ALA A 80 15.46 7.22 8.20
N GLY A 81 15.31 6.04 8.81
CA GLY A 81 15.49 5.84 10.24
C GLY A 81 16.90 6.23 10.70
N TYR A 82 17.93 5.84 9.95
CA TYR A 82 19.31 6.22 10.23
C TYR A 82 19.54 7.73 10.12
N ALA A 83 19.08 8.38 9.05
CA ALA A 83 19.21 9.82 8.85
C ALA A 83 18.50 10.61 9.96
N VAL A 84 17.28 10.21 10.32
CA VAL A 84 16.52 10.83 11.41
C VAL A 84 17.21 10.61 12.76
N GLY A 85 17.62 9.38 13.06
CA GLY A 85 18.30 9.04 14.32
C GLY A 85 19.67 9.72 14.46
N ARG A 86 20.43 9.84 13.37
CA ARG A 86 21.79 10.39 13.38
C ARG A 86 21.84 11.92 13.33
N TRP A 87 20.94 12.55 12.56
CA TRP A 87 21.00 13.99 12.28
C TRP A 87 19.90 14.81 12.95
N LEU A 88 18.70 14.24 13.18
CA LEU A 88 17.57 14.98 13.76
C LEU A 88 17.37 14.68 15.24
N TRP A 89 17.53 13.42 15.68
CA TRP A 89 17.23 13.02 17.05
C TRP A 89 18.08 13.74 18.09
N GLN A 90 19.40 13.82 17.87
CA GLN A 90 20.32 14.45 18.83
C GLN A 90 19.97 15.92 19.11
N PRO A 91 19.86 16.82 18.10
CA PRO A 91 19.50 18.20 18.36
C PRO A 91 18.04 18.37 18.81
N ALA A 92 17.10 17.56 18.30
CA ALA A 92 15.69 17.63 18.71
C ALA A 92 15.51 17.26 20.19
N ALA A 93 16.15 16.18 20.64
CA ALA A 93 16.09 15.75 22.04
C ALA A 93 16.74 16.78 22.99
N ALA A 94 17.78 17.48 22.54
CA ALA A 94 18.40 18.56 23.30
C ALA A 94 17.47 19.79 23.41
N LEU A 95 16.78 20.16 22.34
CA LEU A 95 15.79 21.25 22.33
C LEU A 95 14.55 20.94 23.17
N ALA A 96 14.14 19.67 23.23
CA ALA A 96 12.99 19.22 24.02
C ALA A 96 13.30 18.97 25.50
N ASN A 97 14.53 19.24 25.96
CA ASN A 97 15.04 18.94 27.31
C ASN A 97 15.09 17.44 27.67
N LEU A 98 14.94 16.52 26.70
CA LEU A 98 15.09 15.08 26.93
C LEU A 98 16.56 14.65 27.09
N ARG A 99 17.50 15.50 26.67
CA ARG A 99 18.95 15.26 26.78
C ARG A 99 19.64 16.52 27.29
N ARG A 100 20.67 16.35 28.13
CA ARG A 100 21.47 17.47 28.64
C ARG A 100 22.10 18.23 27.46
N LEU A 101 21.83 19.55 27.41
CA LEU A 101 22.52 20.46 26.50
C LEU A 101 24.02 20.52 26.85
N LEU A 102 24.82 21.11 25.96
CA LEU A 102 26.20 21.50 26.25
C LEU A 102 26.32 22.12 27.66
N SER A 103 27.35 21.72 28.39
CA SER A 103 27.67 22.37 29.66
C SER A 103 27.95 23.86 29.46
N ASP A 104 27.73 24.66 30.51
CA ASP A 104 27.96 26.11 30.45
C ASP A 104 29.40 26.43 30.04
N GLU A 105 30.38 25.65 30.51
CA GLU A 105 31.79 25.79 30.13
C GLU A 105 32.04 25.48 28.65
N GLN A 106 31.44 24.42 28.11
CA GLN A 106 31.58 24.07 26.69
C GLN A 106 30.97 25.13 25.79
N ALA A 107 29.78 25.63 26.15
CA ALA A 107 29.13 26.71 25.43
C ALA A 107 29.97 28.00 25.52
N ALA A 108 30.54 28.32 26.68
CA ALA A 108 31.40 29.49 26.85
C ALA A 108 32.69 29.43 26.03
N ARG A 109 33.30 28.24 25.89
CA ARG A 109 34.45 28.05 24.99
C ARG A 109 34.07 28.31 23.53
N GLN A 110 32.96 27.73 23.05
CA GLN A 110 32.49 27.94 21.68
C GLN A 110 32.06 29.39 21.39
N VAL A 111 31.47 30.06 22.39
CA VAL A 111 31.16 31.50 22.30
C VAL A 111 32.45 32.33 22.26
N GLY A 112 33.46 31.94 23.05
CA GLY A 112 34.78 32.59 23.05
C GLY A 112 35.50 32.52 21.71
N ASP A 113 35.36 31.39 20.99
CA ASP A 113 35.92 31.25 19.63
C ASP A 113 35.26 32.20 18.62
N LEU A 114 33.97 32.51 18.80
CA LEU A 114 33.21 33.44 17.96
C LEU A 114 33.43 34.90 18.35
N PHE A 115 33.72 35.16 19.63
CA PHE A 115 33.91 36.50 20.19
C PHE A 115 35.17 36.55 21.07
N PRO A 116 36.37 36.69 20.48
CA PRO A 116 37.64 36.70 21.21
C PRO A 116 37.71 37.78 22.31
N GLN A 117 36.98 38.87 22.13
CA GLN A 117 36.86 39.99 23.07
C GLN A 117 36.27 39.64 24.45
N VAL A 118 35.54 38.53 24.56
CA VAL A 118 34.84 38.10 25.80
C VAL A 118 35.22 36.69 26.26
N GLN A 119 36.06 35.98 25.51
CA GLN A 119 36.47 34.58 25.76
C GLN A 119 36.97 34.34 27.19
N ASP A 120 38.06 35.02 27.59
CA ASP A 120 38.69 34.82 28.90
C ASP A 120 37.79 35.27 30.06
N ARG A 121 36.97 36.29 29.85
CA ARG A 121 36.11 36.85 30.89
C ARG A 121 34.90 35.94 31.17
N LEU A 122 34.29 35.40 30.12
CA LEU A 122 33.14 34.51 30.20
C LEU A 122 33.51 33.16 30.82
N LEU A 123 34.62 32.56 30.40
CA LEU A 123 35.07 31.27 30.94
C LEU A 123 35.45 31.39 32.43
N ASN A 124 36.22 32.41 32.79
CA ASN A 124 36.62 32.63 34.18
C ASN A 124 35.41 32.94 35.08
N ALA A 125 34.43 33.70 34.61
CA ALA A 125 33.21 33.99 35.36
C ALA A 125 32.41 32.70 35.66
N LEU A 126 32.28 31.80 34.68
CA LEU A 126 31.56 30.53 34.86
C LEU A 126 32.31 29.53 35.75
N GLN A 127 33.64 29.46 35.65
CA GLN A 127 34.46 28.61 36.52
C GLN A 127 34.43 29.07 37.99
N LEU A 128 34.57 30.37 38.22
CA LEU A 128 34.51 30.97 39.57
C LEU A 128 33.13 30.83 40.20
N GLN A 129 32.06 30.89 39.40
CA GLN A 129 30.69 30.65 39.88
C GLN A 129 30.49 29.24 40.45
N GLY A 130 31.15 28.22 39.89
CA GLY A 130 31.13 26.86 40.42
C GLY A 130 31.75 26.77 41.83
N GLN A 131 32.71 27.65 42.12
CA GLN A 131 33.45 27.71 43.39
C GLN A 131 32.86 28.73 44.40
N ALA A 132 32.09 29.71 43.94
CA ALA A 132 31.56 30.82 44.74
C ALA A 132 30.30 30.48 45.57
N ARG A 133 29.91 29.20 45.70
CA ARG A 133 28.77 28.77 46.54
C ARG A 133 29.08 29.06 48.02
N GLY A 134 28.70 30.26 48.49
CA GLY A 134 28.79 30.66 49.89
C GLY A 134 29.67 31.88 50.21
N ASN A 135 30.22 32.59 49.20
CA ASN A 135 31.04 33.78 49.43
C ASN A 135 30.47 35.00 48.68
N GLU A 136 29.85 35.91 49.43
CA GLU A 136 29.18 37.11 48.91
C GLU A 136 30.14 38.07 48.19
N LEU A 137 31.39 38.16 48.62
CA LEU A 137 32.42 38.99 47.97
C LEU A 137 32.79 38.45 46.58
N LEU A 138 32.84 37.11 46.43
CA LEU A 138 33.07 36.49 45.13
C LEU A 138 31.89 36.72 44.19
N LEU A 139 30.65 36.63 44.69
CA LEU A 139 29.45 36.93 43.90
C LEU A 139 29.38 38.39 43.45
N ALA A 140 29.74 39.36 44.30
CA ALA A 140 29.82 40.76 43.93
C ALA A 140 30.90 41.04 42.85
N SER A 141 32.06 40.38 42.95
CA SER A 141 33.11 40.48 41.93
C SER A 141 32.71 39.86 40.59
N LEU A 142 31.89 38.80 40.62
CA LEU A 142 31.33 38.15 39.44
C LEU A 142 30.29 39.03 38.76
N GLU A 143 29.44 39.70 39.53
CA GLU A 143 28.43 40.63 39.03
C GLU A 143 29.07 41.83 38.31
N GLN A 144 30.11 42.43 38.89
CA GLN A 144 30.84 43.53 38.25
C GLN A 144 31.48 43.11 36.92
N ARG A 145 31.98 41.85 36.83
CA ARG A 145 32.54 41.29 35.59
C ARG A 145 31.47 40.92 34.58
N ALA A 146 30.31 40.41 35.02
CA ALA A 146 29.17 40.10 34.18
C ALA A 146 28.55 41.37 33.58
N ALA A 147 28.52 42.48 34.33
CA ALA A 147 28.05 43.77 33.85
C ALA A 147 28.89 44.30 32.67
N GLN A 148 30.19 43.98 32.62
CA GLN A 148 31.07 44.31 31.48
C GLN A 148 30.83 43.47 30.23
N LEU A 149 30.06 42.37 30.35
CA LEU A 149 29.65 41.51 29.25
C LEU A 149 28.26 41.90 28.69
N GLN A 150 27.58 42.87 29.33
CA GLN A 150 26.28 43.36 28.88
C GLN A 150 26.41 44.07 27.54
N GLY A 151 25.51 43.74 26.59
CA GLY A 151 25.44 44.34 25.26
C GLY A 151 25.95 43.44 24.12
N VAL A 152 26.57 42.30 24.41
CA VAL A 152 26.93 41.29 23.40
C VAL A 152 25.89 40.18 23.41
N SER A 153 25.10 40.06 22.34
CA SER A 153 24.19 38.91 22.19
C SER A 153 24.94 37.74 21.57
N PHE A 154 25.26 36.74 22.38
CA PHE A 154 26.00 35.55 21.92
C PHE A 154 25.22 34.79 20.84
N ALA A 155 23.89 34.84 20.91
CA ALA A 155 23.00 34.25 19.91
C ALA A 155 23.19 34.87 18.50
N GLN A 156 23.66 36.11 18.37
CA GLN A 156 23.88 36.73 17.04
C GLN A 156 25.02 36.09 16.25
N GLY A 157 25.97 35.39 16.90
CA GLY A 157 27.07 34.71 16.21
C GLY A 157 26.64 33.50 15.36
N ILE A 158 25.38 33.08 15.43
CA ILE A 158 24.84 31.96 14.65
C ILE A 158 23.77 32.47 13.67
N ASP A 159 24.16 32.66 12.41
CA ASP A 159 23.23 32.98 11.33
C ASP A 159 22.76 31.72 10.60
N ILE A 160 21.65 31.16 11.10
CA ILE A 160 20.95 30.01 10.49
C ILE A 160 20.68 30.21 8.99
N PRO A 161 20.14 31.35 8.51
CA PRO A 161 19.84 31.50 7.07
C PRO A 161 21.10 31.48 6.22
N GLN A 162 22.19 32.13 6.65
CA GLN A 162 23.43 32.18 5.89
C GLN A 162 24.12 30.81 5.84
N GLN A 163 24.06 30.07 6.94
CA GLN A 163 24.66 28.75 7.08
C GLN A 163 23.85 27.64 6.38
N SER A 164 22.54 27.81 6.22
CA SER A 164 21.65 26.85 5.54
C SER A 164 21.52 27.10 4.03
N ARG A 165 21.74 28.34 3.56
CA ARG A 165 21.69 28.72 2.14
C ARG A 165 22.47 27.79 1.19
N PRO A 166 23.72 27.36 1.47
CA PRO A 166 24.43 26.47 0.55
C PRO A 166 23.84 25.06 0.51
N LEU A 167 23.09 24.61 1.51
CA LEU A 167 22.50 23.26 1.53
C LEU A 167 21.26 23.17 0.63
N TRP A 168 20.54 24.28 0.45
CA TRP A 168 19.38 24.36 -0.43
C TRP A 168 19.70 23.94 -1.87
N LYS A 169 20.92 24.18 -2.36
CA LYS A 169 21.32 23.75 -3.72
C LYS A 169 21.26 22.23 -3.93
N TYR A 170 21.32 21.44 -2.87
CA TYR A 170 21.22 19.97 -2.93
C TYR A 170 19.78 19.47 -2.73
N VAL A 171 18.94 20.26 -2.06
CA VAL A 171 17.53 19.93 -1.82
C VAL A 171 16.65 20.34 -3.00
N LEU A 172 16.93 21.51 -3.59
CA LEU A 172 16.12 22.08 -4.68
C LEU A 172 16.03 21.19 -5.92
N PRO A 173 17.11 20.58 -6.45
CA PRO A 173 17.02 19.76 -7.65
C PRO A 173 16.09 18.55 -7.51
N PRO A 174 16.25 17.65 -6.51
CA PRO A 174 15.34 16.52 -6.36
C PRO A 174 13.92 16.98 -6.01
N LEU A 175 13.76 18.06 -5.23
CA LEU A 175 12.46 18.64 -4.95
C LEU A 175 11.76 19.15 -6.23
N ALA A 176 12.48 19.85 -7.10
CA ALA A 176 11.97 20.33 -8.37
C ALA A 176 11.56 19.17 -9.29
N ILE A 177 12.35 18.09 -9.33
CA ILE A 177 11.99 16.89 -10.10
C ILE A 177 10.68 16.30 -9.58
N VAL A 178 10.52 16.15 -8.26
CA VAL A 178 9.27 15.64 -7.67
C VAL A 178 8.08 16.54 -8.01
N LEU A 179 8.22 17.85 -7.87
CA LEU A 179 7.14 18.81 -8.16
C LEU A 179 6.77 18.85 -9.65
N LEU A 180 7.76 18.86 -10.54
CA LEU A 180 7.53 18.82 -11.99
C LEU A 180 6.91 17.48 -12.41
N ALA A 181 7.38 16.36 -11.86
CA ALA A 181 6.80 15.05 -12.13
C ALA A 181 5.34 14.98 -11.66
N LEU A 182 5.02 15.53 -10.48
CA LEU A 182 3.62 15.61 -10.00
C LEU A 182 2.74 16.49 -10.91
N ALA A 183 3.27 17.58 -11.46
CA ALA A 183 2.51 18.49 -12.32
C ALA A 183 2.26 17.93 -13.73
N PHE A 184 3.26 17.30 -14.35
CA PHE A 184 3.19 16.87 -15.75
C PHE A 184 2.97 15.36 -15.94
N PHE A 185 3.43 14.54 -15.00
CA PHE A 185 3.40 13.07 -15.09
C PHE A 185 3.03 12.45 -13.74
N PRO A 186 1.82 12.73 -13.19
CA PRO A 186 1.47 12.31 -11.84
C PRO A 186 1.52 10.79 -11.63
N THR A 187 1.32 10.00 -12.69
CA THR A 187 1.44 8.53 -12.66
C THR A 187 2.87 8.07 -12.35
N PHE A 188 3.89 8.82 -12.76
CA PHE A 188 5.30 8.52 -12.46
C PHE A 188 5.59 8.45 -10.96
N ILE A 189 4.95 9.33 -10.17
CA ILE A 189 5.11 9.37 -8.72
C ILE A 189 4.05 8.50 -8.03
N THR A 190 2.78 8.68 -8.37
CA THR A 190 1.67 8.05 -7.65
C THR A 190 1.62 6.53 -7.83
N GLN A 191 1.78 6.03 -9.06
CA GLN A 191 1.78 4.58 -9.32
C GLN A 191 3.05 3.93 -8.80
N SER A 192 4.22 4.48 -9.10
CA SER A 192 5.51 3.94 -8.64
C SER A 192 5.61 3.88 -7.11
N THR A 193 5.17 4.94 -6.41
CA THR A 193 5.14 4.93 -4.93
C THR A 193 4.13 3.90 -4.41
N SER A 194 2.96 3.77 -5.05
CA SER A 194 1.97 2.75 -4.68
C SER A 194 2.49 1.33 -4.87
N HIS A 195 3.22 1.07 -5.96
CA HIS A 195 3.84 -0.24 -6.24
C HIS A 195 4.90 -0.61 -5.20
N ILE A 196 5.74 0.36 -4.80
CA ILE A 196 6.77 0.15 -3.79
C ILE A 196 6.14 -0.08 -2.41
N TRP A 197 5.12 0.70 -2.04
CA TRP A 197 4.43 0.56 -0.75
C TRP A 197 3.69 -0.79 -0.64
N HIS A 198 2.95 -1.16 -1.68
CA HIS A 198 2.23 -2.43 -1.76
C HIS A 198 3.07 -3.50 -2.45
N PHE A 199 4.33 -3.66 -2.04
CA PHE A 199 5.28 -4.57 -2.69
C PHE A 199 4.76 -6.01 -2.86
N GLN A 200 3.86 -6.46 -1.98
CA GLN A 200 3.25 -7.80 -2.00
C GLN A 200 2.23 -8.02 -3.13
N ARG A 201 1.70 -6.95 -3.75
CA ARG A 201 0.78 -7.08 -4.88
C ARG A 201 1.58 -7.33 -6.15
N HIS A 202 1.17 -8.34 -6.92
CA HIS A 202 1.69 -8.56 -8.27
C HIS A 202 1.20 -7.45 -9.19
N TYR A 203 1.94 -6.36 -9.28
CA TYR A 203 1.77 -5.37 -10.34
C TYR A 203 2.45 -5.91 -11.61
N SER A 204 1.67 -6.56 -12.46
CA SER A 204 2.02 -6.70 -13.87
C SER A 204 1.91 -5.33 -14.55
N ARG A 205 2.74 -5.09 -15.57
CA ARG A 205 2.57 -3.91 -16.43
C ARG A 205 1.11 -3.95 -16.94
N PRO A 206 0.32 -2.87 -16.85
CA PRO A 206 -1.03 -2.91 -17.42
C PRO A 206 -0.87 -3.26 -18.90
N ALA A 207 -1.56 -4.32 -19.32
CA ALA A 207 -1.47 -4.78 -20.69
C ALA A 207 -1.87 -3.61 -21.60
N PRO A 208 -1.17 -3.37 -22.72
CA PRO A 208 -1.55 -2.31 -23.65
C PRO A 208 -2.86 -2.62 -24.40
N PHE A 209 -3.56 -3.68 -24.00
CA PHE A 209 -4.79 -4.20 -24.54
C PHE A 209 -5.54 -5.06 -23.52
N ASP A 210 -6.84 -5.18 -23.72
CA ASP A 210 -7.74 -6.03 -22.94
C ASP A 210 -8.29 -7.18 -23.81
N PHE A 211 -8.44 -8.36 -23.20
CA PHE A 211 -9.14 -9.49 -23.81
C PHE A 211 -10.65 -9.38 -23.57
N ILE A 212 -11.43 -9.41 -24.65
CA ILE A 212 -12.89 -9.27 -24.62
C ILE A 212 -13.51 -10.54 -25.18
N VAL A 213 -14.07 -11.38 -24.32
CA VAL A 213 -14.86 -12.54 -24.73
C VAL A 213 -16.21 -12.07 -25.27
N LYS A 214 -16.55 -12.46 -26.51
CA LYS A 214 -17.78 -12.04 -27.19
C LYS A 214 -18.97 -12.96 -26.93
N ASN A 215 -18.74 -14.18 -26.46
CA ASN A 215 -19.80 -15.13 -26.14
C ASN A 215 -20.67 -14.59 -24.97
N LYS A 216 -21.99 -14.57 -25.15
CA LYS A 216 -22.93 -14.11 -24.11
C LYS A 216 -22.97 -15.04 -22.89
N ALA A 217 -22.76 -16.32 -23.11
CA ALA A 217 -22.70 -17.35 -22.08
C ALA A 217 -21.61 -18.35 -22.43
N LEU A 218 -20.80 -18.71 -21.44
CA LEU A 218 -19.80 -19.78 -21.53
C LEU A 218 -20.45 -21.10 -21.11
N ARG A 219 -21.41 -21.56 -21.91
CA ARG A 219 -22.13 -22.80 -21.66
C ARG A 219 -22.29 -23.59 -22.95
N VAL A 220 -22.06 -24.89 -22.89
CA VAL A 220 -22.22 -25.81 -24.02
C VAL A 220 -22.89 -27.10 -23.58
N PHE A 221 -23.65 -27.73 -24.47
CA PHE A 221 -24.19 -29.06 -24.19
C PHE A 221 -23.10 -30.12 -24.36
N LYS A 222 -23.09 -31.12 -23.48
CA LYS A 222 -22.17 -32.26 -23.57
C LYS A 222 -22.26 -32.92 -24.95
N GLY A 223 -21.11 -33.10 -25.59
CA GLY A 223 -21.02 -33.68 -26.94
C GLY A 223 -21.17 -32.68 -28.10
N GLU A 224 -21.39 -31.39 -27.83
CA GLU A 224 -21.36 -30.33 -28.84
C GLU A 224 -20.05 -29.53 -28.76
N SER A 225 -19.51 -29.09 -29.90
CA SER A 225 -18.31 -28.23 -29.91
C SER A 225 -18.68 -26.78 -29.57
N PHE A 226 -17.87 -26.13 -28.73
CA PHE A 226 -18.04 -24.73 -28.34
C PHE A 226 -16.99 -23.85 -29.02
N THR A 227 -17.41 -22.83 -29.76
CA THR A 227 -16.47 -21.85 -30.33
C THR A 227 -16.41 -20.60 -29.45
N LEU A 228 -15.26 -20.42 -28.82
CA LEU A 228 -14.90 -19.21 -28.08
C LEU A 228 -14.47 -18.13 -29.07
N GLU A 229 -15.13 -16.97 -28.99
CA GLU A 229 -14.80 -15.78 -29.76
C GLU A 229 -14.18 -14.72 -28.84
N VAL A 230 -12.96 -14.32 -29.16
CA VAL A 230 -12.19 -13.34 -28.38
C VAL A 230 -11.84 -12.16 -29.28
N SER A 231 -12.07 -10.96 -28.78
CA SER A 231 -11.62 -9.70 -29.38
C SER A 231 -10.57 -9.07 -28.48
N VAL A 232 -9.60 -8.37 -29.04
CA VAL A 232 -8.57 -7.64 -28.30
C VAL A 232 -8.71 -6.16 -28.58
N ALA A 233 -8.82 -5.33 -27.54
CA ALA A 233 -8.96 -3.88 -27.69
C ALA A 233 -7.84 -3.16 -26.95
N GLY A 234 -7.14 -2.22 -27.59
CA GLY A 234 -6.01 -1.53 -26.96
C GLY A 234 -5.17 -0.68 -27.90
N GLN A 235 -4.10 -0.10 -27.36
CA GLN A 235 -3.15 0.72 -28.12
C GLN A 235 -2.17 -0.14 -28.95
N ALA A 236 -1.87 -1.36 -28.49
CA ALA A 236 -1.02 -2.30 -29.20
C ALA A 236 -1.61 -3.71 -29.15
N LEU A 237 -1.95 -4.28 -30.31
CA LEU A 237 -2.57 -5.59 -30.42
C LEU A 237 -1.50 -6.71 -30.43
N PRO A 238 -1.71 -7.83 -29.71
CA PRO A 238 -0.79 -8.95 -29.73
C PRO A 238 -0.78 -9.65 -31.10
N ALA A 239 0.38 -10.14 -31.54
CA ALA A 239 0.52 -10.87 -32.79
C ALA A 239 -0.15 -12.25 -32.76
N SER A 240 -0.27 -12.86 -31.58
CA SER A 240 -0.93 -14.14 -31.36
C SER A 240 -1.56 -14.15 -29.97
N VAL A 241 -2.67 -14.86 -29.83
CA VAL A 241 -3.32 -15.14 -28.56
C VAL A 241 -3.38 -16.65 -28.40
N SER A 242 -3.15 -17.14 -27.19
CA SER A 242 -3.24 -18.53 -26.80
C SER A 242 -4.23 -18.71 -25.67
N LEU A 243 -4.79 -19.90 -25.57
CA LEU A 243 -5.62 -20.39 -24.49
C LEU A 243 -4.74 -21.22 -23.57
N LEU A 244 -4.71 -20.88 -22.29
CA LEU A 244 -4.05 -21.63 -21.24
C LEU A 244 -5.10 -22.42 -20.46
N ALA A 245 -5.07 -23.75 -20.53
CA ALA A 245 -5.95 -24.63 -19.78
C ALA A 245 -5.14 -25.83 -19.27
N ASP A 246 -5.32 -26.21 -18.01
CA ASP A 246 -4.61 -27.34 -17.36
C ASP A 246 -3.08 -27.28 -17.52
N GLY A 247 -2.50 -26.07 -17.49
CA GLY A 247 -1.07 -25.84 -17.69
C GLY A 247 -0.57 -26.03 -19.13
N THR A 248 -1.47 -26.29 -20.08
CA THR A 248 -1.16 -26.42 -21.51
C THR A 248 -1.58 -25.16 -22.26
N GLU A 249 -0.66 -24.63 -23.06
CA GLU A 249 -0.92 -23.48 -23.92
C GLU A 249 -1.30 -23.92 -25.34
N ARG A 250 -2.43 -23.42 -25.86
CA ARG A 250 -2.97 -23.77 -27.17
C ARG A 250 -3.27 -22.49 -27.98
N PRO A 251 -2.72 -22.29 -29.18
CA PRO A 251 -2.93 -21.06 -29.93
C PRO A 251 -4.38 -20.90 -30.42
N LEU A 252 -4.92 -19.69 -30.34
CA LEU A 252 -6.19 -19.32 -30.99
C LEU A 252 -5.95 -19.05 -32.48
N ALA A 253 -6.92 -19.41 -33.32
CA ALA A 253 -6.93 -19.07 -34.73
C ALA A 253 -7.38 -17.62 -34.94
N LYS A 254 -6.67 -16.85 -35.78
CA LYS A 254 -7.12 -15.51 -36.18
C LYS A 254 -8.36 -15.58 -37.08
N VAL A 255 -9.25 -14.61 -36.93
CA VAL A 255 -10.39 -14.44 -37.83
C VAL A 255 -9.94 -13.67 -39.08
N ASN A 256 -10.20 -14.23 -40.27
CA ASN A 256 -9.79 -13.60 -41.52
C ASN A 256 -10.37 -12.18 -41.66
N GLY A 257 -9.53 -11.21 -42.01
CA GLY A 257 -9.93 -9.82 -42.21
C GLY A 257 -10.09 -8.99 -40.92
N ARG A 258 -9.83 -9.56 -39.73
CA ARG A 258 -9.87 -8.84 -38.45
C ARG A 258 -8.59 -9.10 -37.65
N ALA A 259 -7.78 -8.06 -37.44
CA ALA A 259 -6.52 -8.17 -36.71
C ALA A 259 -6.71 -8.32 -35.19
N ASP A 260 -7.89 -7.93 -34.70
CA ASP A 260 -8.29 -7.90 -33.30
C ASP A 260 -9.13 -9.10 -32.87
N ALA A 261 -9.47 -10.02 -33.78
CA ALA A 261 -10.40 -11.11 -33.51
C ALA A 261 -9.74 -12.49 -33.63
N PHE A 262 -9.99 -13.32 -32.62
CA PHE A 262 -9.45 -14.66 -32.46
C PHE A 262 -10.56 -15.63 -32.09
N ARG A 263 -10.39 -16.91 -32.45
CA ARG A 263 -11.32 -17.98 -32.13
C ARG A 263 -10.60 -19.25 -31.70
N TYR A 264 -11.21 -19.98 -30.79
CA TYR A 264 -10.79 -21.33 -30.44
C TYR A 264 -12.01 -22.22 -30.27
N THR A 265 -11.92 -23.45 -30.78
CA THR A 265 -12.99 -24.42 -30.70
C THR A 265 -12.62 -25.49 -29.68
N PHE A 266 -13.43 -25.59 -28.64
CA PHE A 266 -13.40 -26.74 -27.74
C PHE A 266 -14.17 -27.87 -28.43
N GLU A 267 -13.47 -28.92 -28.83
CA GLU A 267 -14.07 -30.08 -29.45
C GLU A 267 -14.74 -30.95 -28.39
N GLN A 268 -16.08 -30.95 -28.38
CA GLN A 268 -16.93 -31.80 -27.53
C GLN A 268 -16.42 -31.97 -26.08
N PRO A 269 -16.30 -30.87 -25.30
CA PRO A 269 -15.82 -30.95 -23.93
C PRO A 269 -16.73 -31.87 -23.09
N ALA A 270 -16.10 -32.78 -22.35
CA ALA A 270 -16.80 -33.78 -21.52
C ALA A 270 -17.14 -33.26 -20.13
N GLU A 271 -16.33 -32.33 -19.61
CA GLU A 271 -16.41 -31.74 -18.28
C GLU A 271 -16.18 -30.22 -18.37
N ASP A 272 -16.51 -29.50 -17.30
CA ASP A 272 -16.27 -28.07 -17.18
C ASP A 272 -14.80 -27.73 -17.39
N VAL A 273 -14.52 -26.69 -18.18
CA VAL A 273 -13.16 -26.28 -18.52
C VAL A 273 -12.86 -24.90 -17.96
N THR A 274 -11.84 -24.82 -17.11
CA THR A 274 -11.29 -23.56 -16.62
C THR A 274 -10.11 -23.13 -17.51
N PHE A 275 -10.14 -21.91 -18.03
CA PHE A 275 -9.12 -21.43 -18.95
C PHE A 275 -8.81 -19.95 -18.78
N GLN A 276 -7.61 -19.55 -19.20
CA GLN A 276 -7.15 -18.17 -19.29
C GLN A 276 -6.68 -17.87 -20.72
N LEU A 277 -6.64 -16.60 -21.09
CA LEU A 277 -6.10 -16.14 -22.37
C LEU A 277 -4.71 -15.54 -22.15
N SER A 278 -3.75 -15.87 -23.00
CA SER A 278 -2.41 -15.29 -22.97
C SER A 278 -2.03 -14.69 -24.31
N GLY A 279 -1.29 -13.58 -24.28
CA GLY A 279 -0.81 -12.90 -25.48
C GLY A 279 0.26 -11.89 -25.13
N ALA A 280 1.36 -11.87 -25.91
CA ALA A 280 2.48 -10.95 -25.73
C ALA A 280 3.03 -10.86 -24.28
N GLY A 281 2.98 -11.97 -23.53
CA GLY A 281 3.45 -12.04 -22.13
C GLY A 281 2.43 -11.58 -21.07
N PHE A 282 1.21 -11.21 -21.47
CA PHE A 282 0.10 -10.89 -20.56
C PHE A 282 -0.89 -12.05 -20.49
N VAL A 283 -1.59 -12.16 -19.36
CA VAL A 283 -2.60 -13.20 -19.09
C VAL A 283 -3.88 -12.53 -18.62
N SER A 284 -5.04 -13.02 -19.07
CA SER A 284 -6.36 -12.54 -18.68
C SER A 284 -6.79 -13.02 -17.29
N GLU A 285 -7.96 -12.57 -16.86
CA GLU A 285 -8.71 -13.24 -15.80
C GLU A 285 -9.09 -14.67 -16.20
N GLU A 286 -9.49 -15.47 -15.21
CA GLU A 286 -9.92 -16.84 -15.38
C GLU A 286 -11.38 -16.94 -15.82
N TYR A 287 -11.64 -17.79 -16.81
CA TYR A 287 -12.96 -18.05 -17.36
C TYR A 287 -13.35 -19.52 -17.15
N HIS A 288 -14.65 -19.77 -16.99
CA HIS A 288 -15.20 -21.11 -16.83
C HIS A 288 -16.20 -21.41 -17.95
N LEU A 289 -15.93 -22.47 -18.71
CA LEU A 289 -16.85 -23.05 -19.67
C LEU A 289 -17.63 -24.17 -18.97
N THR A 290 -18.93 -23.98 -18.77
CA THR A 290 -19.80 -24.98 -18.15
C THR A 290 -20.37 -25.94 -19.19
N VAL A 291 -20.20 -27.24 -18.99
CA VAL A 291 -20.78 -28.30 -19.79
C VAL A 291 -22.06 -28.78 -19.13
N VAL A 292 -23.19 -28.60 -19.82
CA VAL A 292 -24.50 -29.02 -19.34
C VAL A 292 -25.01 -30.23 -20.11
N GLU A 293 -25.68 -31.14 -19.43
CA GLU A 293 -26.38 -32.25 -20.09
C GLU A 293 -27.78 -31.81 -20.51
N ARG A 294 -28.32 -32.44 -21.56
CA ARG A 294 -29.71 -32.23 -21.97
C ARG A 294 -30.61 -33.11 -21.11
N PRO A 295 -31.72 -32.57 -20.56
CA PRO A 295 -32.74 -33.39 -19.92
C PRO A 295 -33.18 -34.53 -20.85
N ASP A 296 -33.23 -35.74 -20.32
CA ASP A 296 -33.61 -36.94 -21.07
C ASP A 296 -34.58 -37.81 -20.28
N LEU A 297 -35.57 -38.37 -20.97
CA LEU A 297 -36.50 -39.35 -20.40
C LEU A 297 -36.09 -40.74 -20.87
N ARG A 298 -35.47 -41.52 -19.99
CA ARG A 298 -34.90 -42.83 -20.32
C ARG A 298 -35.98 -43.89 -20.49
N ASP A 299 -36.86 -43.99 -19.51
CA ASP A 299 -37.92 -44.99 -19.47
C ASP A 299 -39.05 -44.54 -18.54
N PHE A 300 -40.21 -45.17 -18.69
CA PHE A 300 -41.31 -45.00 -17.76
C PHE A 300 -42.10 -46.29 -17.57
N THR A 301 -42.74 -46.40 -16.43
CA THR A 301 -43.59 -47.53 -16.08
C THR A 301 -44.92 -47.03 -15.52
N VAL A 302 -46.00 -47.68 -15.90
CA VAL A 302 -47.35 -47.39 -15.41
C VAL A 302 -47.83 -48.56 -14.59
N GLN A 303 -48.02 -48.32 -13.29
CA GLN A 303 -48.64 -49.26 -12.38
C GLN A 303 -50.15 -49.02 -12.39
N VAL A 304 -50.92 -50.02 -12.79
CA VAL A 304 -52.37 -49.98 -12.90
C VAL A 304 -52.97 -50.78 -11.75
N THR A 305 -53.69 -50.12 -10.86
CA THR A 305 -54.50 -50.78 -9.83
C THR A 305 -55.96 -50.75 -10.28
N TYR A 306 -56.48 -51.93 -10.63
CA TYR A 306 -57.86 -52.05 -11.09
C TYR A 306 -58.87 -51.97 -9.93
N PRO A 307 -60.11 -51.52 -10.20
CA PRO A 307 -61.19 -51.54 -9.24
C PRO A 307 -61.57 -52.96 -8.80
N ALA A 308 -62.05 -53.11 -7.57
CA ALA A 308 -62.46 -54.39 -7.01
C ALA A 308 -63.52 -55.13 -7.85
N TYR A 309 -64.42 -54.40 -8.53
CA TYR A 309 -65.48 -54.99 -9.36
C TYR A 309 -64.94 -55.75 -10.59
N THR A 310 -63.70 -55.49 -11.00
CA THR A 310 -63.09 -56.14 -12.17
C THR A 310 -62.51 -57.52 -11.86
N GLY A 311 -62.23 -57.80 -10.58
CA GLY A 311 -61.54 -59.02 -10.14
C GLY A 311 -60.11 -59.18 -10.69
N ARG A 312 -59.51 -58.13 -11.27
CA ARG A 312 -58.18 -58.20 -11.89
C ARG A 312 -57.07 -57.84 -10.89
N PRO A 313 -55.93 -58.56 -10.91
CA PRO A 313 -54.74 -58.18 -10.14
C PRO A 313 -54.09 -56.93 -10.75
N ALA A 314 -53.33 -56.19 -9.95
CA ALA A 314 -52.58 -55.03 -10.43
C ALA A 314 -51.61 -55.40 -11.56
N GLU A 315 -51.49 -54.53 -12.56
CA GLU A 315 -50.63 -54.72 -13.73
C GLU A 315 -49.54 -53.65 -13.77
N THR A 316 -48.37 -53.99 -14.30
CA THR A 316 -47.27 -53.05 -14.54
C THR A 316 -46.91 -53.03 -16.01
N ILE A 317 -47.15 -51.90 -16.67
CA ILE A 317 -46.92 -51.71 -18.10
C ILE A 317 -45.68 -50.85 -18.29
N ARG A 318 -44.67 -51.37 -18.97
CA ARG A 318 -43.40 -50.66 -19.22
C ARG A 318 -43.43 -49.99 -20.59
N ASN A 319 -43.08 -48.71 -20.65
CA ASN A 319 -43.01 -47.91 -21.87
C ASN A 319 -44.26 -48.01 -22.76
N GLY A 320 -45.43 -48.21 -22.16
CA GLY A 320 -46.70 -48.32 -22.89
C GLY A 320 -47.26 -46.94 -23.23
N GLY A 321 -47.46 -46.66 -24.52
CA GLY A 321 -48.05 -45.39 -24.97
C GLY A 321 -49.55 -45.30 -24.70
N ASN A 322 -50.33 -46.16 -25.36
CA ASN A 322 -51.79 -46.18 -25.19
C ASN A 322 -52.19 -47.21 -24.13
N LEU A 323 -53.02 -46.79 -23.18
CA LEU A 323 -53.54 -47.63 -22.11
C LEU A 323 -55.07 -47.69 -22.21
N THR A 324 -55.64 -48.89 -22.13
CA THR A 324 -57.09 -49.07 -22.01
C THR A 324 -57.38 -49.71 -20.67
N VAL A 325 -57.94 -48.93 -19.75
CA VAL A 325 -58.22 -49.35 -18.37
C VAL A 325 -59.68 -49.14 -18.02
N PRO A 326 -60.30 -50.02 -17.21
CA PRO A 326 -61.66 -49.83 -16.71
C PRO A 326 -61.81 -48.52 -15.91
N GLU A 327 -63.00 -47.93 -15.96
CA GLU A 327 -63.31 -46.70 -15.20
C GLU A 327 -63.08 -46.90 -13.70
N GLY A 328 -62.44 -45.93 -13.05
CA GLY A 328 -62.06 -46.00 -11.63
C GLY A 328 -60.71 -46.68 -11.36
N SER A 329 -59.97 -47.12 -12.39
CA SER A 329 -58.60 -47.61 -12.23
C SER A 329 -57.65 -46.49 -11.78
N GLN A 330 -56.76 -46.79 -10.83
CA GLN A 330 -55.74 -45.85 -10.38
C GLN A 330 -54.43 -46.10 -11.15
N LEU A 331 -53.93 -45.06 -11.81
CA LEU A 331 -52.68 -45.09 -12.57
C LEU A 331 -51.58 -44.37 -11.80
N ARG A 332 -50.46 -45.06 -11.56
CA ARG A 332 -49.23 -44.44 -11.06
C ARG A 332 -48.14 -44.53 -12.11
N TRP A 333 -47.78 -43.37 -12.65
CA TRP A 333 -46.67 -43.23 -13.59
C TRP A 333 -45.36 -43.06 -12.82
N GLN A 334 -44.34 -43.81 -13.21
CA GLN A 334 -42.99 -43.73 -12.68
C GLN A 334 -42.05 -43.43 -13.84
N PHE A 335 -41.38 -42.28 -13.81
CA PHE A 335 -40.45 -41.85 -14.86
C PHE A 335 -39.02 -41.98 -14.37
N SER A 336 -38.16 -42.49 -15.26
CA SER A 336 -36.72 -42.56 -15.10
C SER A 336 -36.12 -41.49 -16.00
N THR A 337 -35.63 -40.41 -15.41
CA THR A 337 -35.09 -39.26 -16.13
C THR A 337 -33.59 -39.11 -15.87
N ALA A 338 -32.89 -38.41 -16.76
CA ALA A 338 -31.51 -38.01 -16.59
C ALA A 338 -31.37 -36.49 -16.81
N ALA A 339 -30.38 -35.89 -16.15
CA ALA A 339 -30.05 -34.47 -16.28
C ALA A 339 -31.25 -33.50 -16.07
N THR A 340 -32.18 -33.86 -15.18
CA THR A 340 -33.30 -33.01 -14.76
C THR A 340 -33.69 -33.27 -13.30
N GLU A 341 -34.16 -32.23 -12.62
CA GLU A 341 -34.65 -32.29 -11.24
C GLU A 341 -36.18 -32.27 -11.16
N ALA A 342 -36.86 -31.90 -12.25
CA ALA A 342 -38.30 -31.75 -12.30
C ALA A 342 -38.89 -32.35 -13.58
N LEU A 343 -40.11 -32.87 -13.46
CA LEU A 343 -40.92 -33.37 -14.55
C LEU A 343 -42.38 -33.01 -14.30
N SER A 344 -43.11 -32.68 -15.36
CA SER A 344 -44.56 -32.50 -15.31
C SER A 344 -45.22 -33.22 -16.47
N LEU A 345 -46.40 -33.77 -16.22
CA LEU A 345 -47.27 -34.36 -17.23
C LEU A 345 -48.33 -33.35 -17.64
N LEU A 346 -48.50 -33.19 -18.94
CA LEU A 346 -49.55 -32.37 -19.53
C LEU A 346 -50.59 -33.30 -20.16
N PHE A 347 -51.80 -33.30 -19.62
CA PHE A 347 -52.96 -33.93 -20.21
C PHE A 347 -53.69 -32.91 -21.07
N GLU A 348 -54.14 -33.31 -22.26
CA GLU A 348 -54.87 -32.41 -23.17
C GLU A 348 -56.37 -32.38 -22.85
N ASN A 349 -56.97 -33.51 -22.47
CA ASN A 349 -58.41 -33.68 -22.25
C ASN A 349 -58.72 -34.51 -20.99
N PRO A 350 -59.14 -33.90 -19.86
CA PRO A 350 -59.16 -32.45 -19.61
C PRO A 350 -57.75 -31.87 -19.66
N THR A 351 -57.63 -30.56 -19.94
CA THR A 351 -56.34 -29.88 -19.91
C THR A 351 -55.87 -29.76 -18.46
N GLU A 352 -54.88 -30.56 -18.09
CA GLU A 352 -54.39 -30.65 -16.71
C GLU A 352 -52.87 -30.85 -16.69
N THR A 353 -52.18 -30.10 -15.83
CA THR A 353 -50.73 -30.29 -15.61
C THR A 353 -50.52 -30.93 -14.26
N VAL A 354 -50.00 -32.15 -14.24
CA VAL A 354 -49.70 -32.89 -13.02
C VAL A 354 -48.19 -32.86 -12.79
N PRO A 355 -47.68 -32.19 -11.75
CA PRO A 355 -46.26 -32.21 -11.43
C PRO A 355 -45.87 -33.62 -10.95
N GLY A 356 -44.71 -34.11 -11.40
CA GLY A 356 -44.07 -35.28 -10.80
C GLY A 356 -43.64 -34.96 -9.38
N THR A 357 -43.91 -35.88 -8.46
CA THR A 357 -43.55 -35.78 -7.04
C THR A 357 -42.36 -36.65 -6.69
#